data_AF-A0A087RWS8-F1
#
_entry.id   AF-A0A087RWS8-F1
#
_cell.length_a   1.000
_cell.length_b   1.000
_cell.length_c   1.000
_cell.angle_alpha   90.00
_cell.angle_beta   90.00
_cell.angle_gamma   90.00
#
_symmetry.space_group_name_H-M   'P 1'
#
loop_
_entity.id
_entity.type
_entity.pdbx_description
1 polymer ?
#
loop_
_entity_poly.entity_id
_entity_poly.type
_entity_poly.pdbx_seq_one_letter_code
_entity_poly.pdbx_strand_id
1 'polypeptide(L)' 'MHCDDKRILFVLKQGIEETWDLLKKSDFMDESLMKKLNMEIQEYSEYKKSS' A
#
# COMPACT_ATOMS: atom_id res chain seq x y z
N MET A 1 15.16 -10.48 -15.73
CA MET A 1 13.70 -10.43 -15.56
C MET A 1 13.40 -9.21 -14.71
N HIS A 2 13.13 -8.05 -15.34
CA HIS A 2 12.98 -6.73 -14.68
C HIS A 2 11.56 -6.16 -14.94
N CYS A 3 10.67 -6.99 -15.49
CA CYS A 3 9.26 -6.65 -15.73
C CYS A 3 8.39 -6.86 -14.48
N ASP A 4 8.80 -7.71 -13.55
CA ASP A 4 8.00 -8.02 -12.36
C ASP A 4 8.09 -6.93 -11.29
N ASP A 5 9.24 -6.26 -11.14
CA ASP A 5 9.42 -5.15 -10.18
C ASP A 5 8.45 -3.99 -10.39
N LYS A 6 8.27 -3.57 -11.66
CA LYS A 6 7.34 -2.50 -12.02
C LYS A 6 5.88 -2.91 -11.79
N ARG A 7 5.55 -4.19 -12.00
CA ARG A 7 4.22 -4.73 -11.74
C ARG A 7 3.95 -4.80 -10.23
N ILE A 8 4.93 -5.21 -9.44
CA ILE A 8 4.81 -5.30 -7.98
C ILE A 8 4.62 -3.91 -7.37
N LEU A 9 5.43 -2.92 -7.74
CA LEU A 9 5.23 -1.54 -7.28
C LEU A 9 3.86 -0.98 -7.68
N PHE A 10 3.33 -1.36 -8.85
CA PHE A 10 2.00 -0.95 -9.26
C PHE A 10 0.90 -1.58 -8.38
N VAL A 11 0.99 -2.89 -8.11
CA VAL A 11 0.04 -3.61 -7.25
C VAL A 11 0.09 -3.08 -5.82
N LEU A 12 1.28 -2.88 -5.26
CA LEU A 12 1.47 -2.31 -3.93
C LEU A 12 0.86 -0.90 -3.82
N LYS A 13 1.07 -0.07 -4.85
CA LYS A 13 0.45 1.25 -4.91
C LYS A 13 -1.08 1.17 -4.95
N GLN A 14 -1.65 0.27 -5.76
CA GLN A 14 -3.11 0.08 -5.80
C GLN A 14 -3.67 -0.35 -4.44
N GLY A 15 -3.00 -1.26 -3.74
CA GLY A 15 -3.41 -1.68 -2.39
C GLY A 15 -3.47 -0.52 -1.39
N ILE A 16 -2.47 0.37 -1.42
CA ILE A 16 -2.44 1.59 -0.61
C ILE A 16 -3.63 2.51 -0.96
N GLU A 17 -3.89 2.72 -2.26
CA GLU A 17 -5.00 3.57 -2.73
C GLU A 17 -6.37 3.01 -2.31
N GLU A 18 -6.57 1.69 -2.39
CA GLU A 18 -7.79 1.01 -1.93
C GLU A 18 -7.98 1.11 -0.42
N THR A 19 -6.95 0.81 0.37
CA THR A 19 -7.01 0.91 1.83
C THR A 19 -7.26 2.34 2.28
N TRP A 20 -6.68 3.34 1.59
CA TRP A 20 -6.93 4.76 1.85
C TRP A 20 -8.37 5.19 1.56
N ASP A 21 -8.98 4.69 0.48
CA ASP A 21 -10.39 4.95 0.15
C ASP A 21 -11.33 4.35 1.21
N LEU A 22 -11.05 3.12 1.66
CA LEU A 22 -11.78 2.49 2.77
C LEU A 22 -11.62 3.29 4.06
N LEU A 23 -10.41 3.77 4.36
CA LEU A 23 -10.13 4.56 5.54
C LEU A 23 -10.90 5.90 5.53
N LYS A 24 -10.99 6.56 4.37
CA LYS A 24 -11.82 7.75 4.17
C LYS A 24 -13.31 7.47 4.39
N LYS A 25 -13.81 6.34 3.89
CA LYS A 25 -15.21 5.93 4.09
C LYS A 25 -15.53 5.66 5.57
N SER A 26 -14.54 5.21 6.33
CA SER A 26 -14.64 5.00 7.77
C SER A 26 -14.32 6.26 8.61
N ASP A 27 -14.23 7.44 7.99
CA ASP A 27 -13.86 8.71 8.66
C ASP A 27 -12.57 8.60 9.50
N PHE A 28 -11.61 7.78 9.03
CA PHE A 28 -10.35 7.53 9.72
C PHE A 28 -10.50 6.95 11.15
N MET A 29 -11.65 6.38 11.48
CA MET A 29 -11.92 5.78 12.81
C MET A 29 -11.50 4.31 12.89
N ASP A 30 -11.22 3.66 11.76
CA ASP A 30 -10.86 2.25 11.71
C ASP A 30 -9.35 2.05 11.91
N GLU A 31 -8.96 1.75 13.15
CA GLU A 31 -7.57 1.49 13.54
C GLU A 31 -6.96 0.29 12.78
N SER A 32 -7.78 -0.69 12.39
CA SER A 32 -7.32 -1.85 11.62
C SER A 32 -6.89 -1.42 10.23
N LEU A 33 -7.69 -0.59 9.57
CA LEU A 33 -7.36 0.00 8.27
C LEU A 33 -6.15 0.94 8.37
N MET A 34 -5.98 1.70 9.46
CA MET A 34 -4.78 2.52 9.68
C MET A 34 -3.52 1.66 9.76
N LYS A 35 -3.56 0.56 10.53
CA LYS A 35 -2.42 -0.37 10.66
C LYS A 35 -2.10 -1.05 9.33
N LYS A 36 -3.13 -1.47 8.59
CA LYS A 36 -3.00 -2.07 7.25
C LYS A 36 -2.33 -1.09 6.28
N LEU A 37 -2.81 0.15 6.23
CA LEU A 37 -2.23 1.20 5.39
C LEU A 37 -0.76 1.43 5.70
N ASN A 38 -0.40 1.49 6.98
CA ASN A 38 0.98 1.68 7.39
C ASN A 38 1.88 0.52 6.95
N MET A 39 1.42 -0.73 7.07
CA MET A 39 2.15 -1.91 6.58
C MET A 39 2.33 -1.86 5.06
N GLU A 40 1.28 -1.54 4.30
CA GLU A 40 1.35 -1.46 2.83
C GLU A 40 2.32 -0.37 2.34
N ILE A 41 2.35 0.78 3.03
CA ILE A 41 3.30 1.87 2.75
C ILE A 41 4.75 1.45 3.06
N GLN A 42 4.97 0.74 4.16
CA GLN A 42 6.29 0.20 4.51
C GLN A 42 6.76 -0.79 3.45
N GLU A 43 5.92 -1.77 3.08
CA GLU A 43 6.23 -2.77 2.06
C GLU A 43 6.54 -2.13 0.70
N TYR A 44 5.73 -1.15 0.26
CA TYR A 44 6.01 -0.38 -0.95
C TYR A 44 7.36 0.34 -0.88
N SER A 45 7.68 0.94 0.27
CA SER A 45 8.93 1.68 0.47
C SER A 45 10.15 0.77 0.50
N GLU A 46 10.05 -0.40 1.13
CA GLU A 46 11.12 -1.40 1.16
C GLU A 46 11.36 -1.97 -0.23
N TYR A 47 10.29 -2.39 -0.93
CA TYR A 47 10.39 -2.91 -2.28
C TYR A 47 11.01 -1.87 -3.22
N LYS A 48 10.58 -0.61 -3.13
CA LYS A 48 11.13 0.49 -3.95
C LYS A 48 12.60 0.79 -3.65
N LYS A 49 13.08 0.57 -2.42
CA LYS A 49 14.50 0.75 -2.06
C LYS A 49 15.37 -0.43 -2.50
N SER A 50 14.79 -1.62 -2.55
CA SER A 50 15.47 -2.86 -2.94
C SER A 50 15.47 -3.13 -4.46
N SER A 51 14.77 -2.31 -5.25
CA SER A 51 14.60 -2.43 -6.72
C SER A 51 15.42 -1.39 -7.48
#